data_AF-A0A182EM38-F1
#
_entry.id   AF-A0A182EM38-F1
#
_cell.length_a   1.000
_cell.length_b   1.000
_cell.length_c   1.000
_cell.angle_alpha   90.00
_cell.angle_beta   90.00
_cell.angle_gamma   90.00
#
_symmetry.space_group_name_H-M   'P 1'
#
loop_
_entity.id
_entity.type
_entity.pdbx_description
1 polymer ?
#
loop_
_entity_poly.entity_id
_entity_poly.type
_entity_poly.pdbx_seq_one_letter_code
_entity_poly.pdbx_strand_id
1 'polypeptide(L)'
;MESKKQRNSGKQTLEVIETPENMWKREQILLLSFLCRMILVCYGHIHDYIFEVHFTDIDYKVYSDAAEYVYHGRSPYERATYRYTPLLAWLLTPVLKWPDFGKILFCILDVAVGFLYFKLSACSSTIRKNEDESRMRKSVVIFWLANPLTAIISSRGNADVLVCAAVLWTLYLLTRKQ
;
A
#
# COMPACT_ATOMS: atom_id res chain seq x y z
N MET A 1 34.67 -60.87 -0.50
CA MET A 1 35.35 -59.56 -0.36
C MET A 1 35.97 -59.31 -1.73
N GLU A 2 35.63 -58.35 -2.57
CA GLU A 2 35.12 -56.99 -2.47
C GLU A 2 34.35 -56.70 -3.77
N SER A 3 33.20 -56.03 -3.73
CA SER A 3 32.51 -55.52 -4.96
C SER A 3 31.27 -54.68 -4.62
N LYS A 4 30.83 -54.64 -3.35
CA LYS A 4 29.63 -53.90 -2.92
C LYS A 4 29.84 -52.40 -2.63
N LYS A 5 30.90 -51.76 -3.16
CA LYS A 5 31.33 -50.40 -2.74
C LYS A 5 31.11 -49.25 -3.74
N GLN A 6 30.45 -49.44 -4.89
CA GLN A 6 30.39 -48.35 -5.90
C GLN A 6 29.01 -47.90 -6.38
N ARG A 7 27.90 -48.39 -5.79
CA ARG A 7 26.55 -48.00 -6.24
C ARG A 7 25.81 -46.96 -5.40
N ASN A 8 26.42 -46.44 -4.33
CA ASN A 8 25.79 -45.45 -3.44
C ASN A 8 26.26 -44.00 -3.63
N SER A 9 27.23 -43.74 -4.51
CA SER A 9 27.81 -42.39 -4.64
C SER A 9 27.07 -41.46 -5.62
N GLY A 10 26.11 -41.97 -6.40
CA GLY A 10 25.41 -41.20 -7.43
C GLY A 10 24.03 -40.66 -7.03
N LYS A 11 23.58 -40.88 -5.79
CA LYS A 11 22.26 -40.43 -5.30
C LYS A 11 22.31 -39.21 -4.37
N GLN A 12 23.49 -38.64 -4.14
CA GLN A 12 23.68 -37.52 -3.21
C GLN A 12 23.81 -36.14 -3.89
N THR A 13 23.72 -36.05 -5.22
CA THR A 13 23.95 -34.78 -5.96
C THR A 13 22.69 -34.16 -6.55
N LEU A 14 21.50 -34.66 -6.21
CA LEU A 14 20.31 -33.82 -6.31
C LEU A 14 20.31 -32.98 -5.04
N GLU A 15 21.06 -31.88 -5.12
CA GLU A 15 20.87 -30.72 -4.26
C GLU A 15 19.36 -30.51 -4.15
N VAL A 16 18.83 -30.92 -3.00
CA VAL A 16 17.67 -30.29 -2.42
C VAL A 16 18.08 -28.83 -2.35
N ILE A 17 17.71 -28.07 -3.38
CA ILE A 17 17.61 -26.63 -3.31
C ILE A 17 16.58 -26.44 -2.19
N GLU A 18 17.05 -26.40 -0.94
CA GLU A 18 16.30 -25.83 0.16
C GLU A 18 16.13 -24.38 -0.24
N THR A 19 15.09 -24.10 -1.02
CA THR A 19 14.51 -22.78 -1.06
C THR A 19 14.22 -22.46 0.39
N PRO A 20 14.85 -21.44 1.01
CA PRO A 20 14.41 -21.00 2.31
C PRO A 20 13.00 -20.48 2.05
N GLU A 21 11.99 -21.30 2.36
CA GLU A 21 10.59 -20.88 2.39
C GLU A 21 10.41 -19.99 3.62
N ASN A 22 11.16 -18.90 3.69
CA ASN A 22 10.85 -17.72 4.47
C ASN A 22 9.63 -17.08 3.81
N MET A 23 8.49 -17.78 3.91
CA MET A 23 7.19 -17.20 3.65
C MET A 23 6.97 -16.14 4.71
N TRP A 24 7.33 -14.90 4.37
CA TRP A 24 7.05 -13.75 5.21
C TRP A 24 5.57 -13.76 5.56
N LYS A 25 5.26 -13.63 6.85
CA LYS A 25 3.88 -13.53 7.29
C LYS A 25 3.27 -12.28 6.66
N ARG A 26 1.99 -12.36 6.29
CA ARG A 26 1.28 -11.26 5.60
C ARG A 26 1.40 -9.94 6.36
N GLU A 27 1.35 -10.01 7.68
CA GLU A 27 1.51 -8.88 8.59
C GLU A 27 2.89 -8.22 8.47
N GLN A 28 3.95 -9.00 8.30
CA GLN A 28 5.32 -8.48 8.13
C GLN A 28 5.46 -7.75 6.80
N ILE A 29 4.84 -8.26 5.73
CA ILE A 29 4.86 -7.61 4.40
C ILE A 29 4.12 -6.27 4.46
N LEU A 30 2.93 -6.25 5.07
CA LEU A 30 2.15 -5.03 5.24
C LEU A 30 2.88 -4.01 6.13
N LEU A 31 3.46 -4.48 7.23
CA LEU A 31 4.24 -3.63 8.14
C LEU A 31 5.47 -3.05 7.44
N LEU A 32 6.24 -3.87 6.71
CA LEU A 32 7.39 -3.37 5.96
C LEU A 32 6.96 -2.35 4.90
N SER A 33 5.90 -2.66 4.16
CA SER A 33 5.33 -1.77 3.14
C SER A 33 4.91 -0.41 3.71
N PHE A 34 4.33 -0.42 4.93
CA PHE A 34 3.99 0.79 5.67
C PHE A 34 5.24 1.55 6.15
N LEU A 35 6.20 0.85 6.75
CA LEU A 35 7.46 1.47 7.23
C LEU A 35 8.24 2.12 6.09
N CYS A 36 8.35 1.47 4.94
CA CYS A 36 8.98 2.04 3.76
C CYS A 36 8.30 3.35 3.32
N ARG A 37 6.96 3.42 3.37
CA ARG A 37 6.22 4.65 3.07
C ARG A 37 6.45 5.74 4.11
N MET A 38 6.50 5.39 5.39
CA MET A 38 6.83 6.35 6.45
C MET A 38 8.23 6.94 6.28
N ILE A 39 9.22 6.12 5.87
CA ILE A 39 10.55 6.59 5.52
C ILE A 39 10.49 7.57 4.35
N LEU A 40 9.68 7.30 3.32
CA LEU A 40 9.50 8.22 2.19
C LEU A 40 8.83 9.53 2.60
N VAL A 41 7.86 9.50 3.51
CA VAL A 41 7.25 10.73 4.06
C VAL A 41 8.29 11.58 4.78
N CYS A 42 9.13 10.97 5.63
CA CYS A 42 10.25 11.67 6.28
C CYS A 42 11.28 12.19 5.27
N TYR A 43 11.61 11.40 4.25
CA TYR A 43 12.49 11.81 3.16
C TYR A 43 11.92 13.03 2.40
N GLY A 44 10.60 13.07 2.21
CA GLY A 44 9.91 14.19 1.57
C GLY A 44 10.22 15.54 2.22
N HIS A 45 10.32 15.59 3.55
CA HIS A 45 10.72 16.82 4.27
C HIS A 45 12.13 17.27 3.95
N ILE A 46 13.07 16.32 3.94
CA ILE A 46 14.47 16.60 3.63
C ILE A 46 14.59 17.06 2.17
N HIS A 47 13.88 16.40 1.26
CA HIS A 47 13.87 16.74 -0.15
C HIS A 47 13.26 18.14 -0.39
N ASP A 48 12.13 18.44 0.23
CA ASP A 48 11.45 19.73 0.10
C ASP A 48 12.28 20.90 0.64
N TYR A 49 13.20 20.63 1.57
CA TYR A 49 14.14 21.63 2.10
C TYR A 49 15.35 21.86 1.20
N ILE A 50 15.88 20.81 0.57
CA ILE A 50 17.13 20.88 -0.22
C ILE A 50 16.88 21.29 -1.67
N PHE A 51 15.78 20.82 -2.27
CA PHE A 51 15.54 20.96 -3.71
C PHE A 51 14.44 21.99 -4.01
N GLU A 52 14.61 22.69 -5.13
CA GLU A 52 13.60 23.65 -5.64
C GLU A 52 12.31 22.96 -6.07
N VAL A 53 12.42 21.76 -6.66
CA VAL A 53 11.26 20.95 -7.02
C VAL A 53 10.79 20.16 -5.80
N HIS A 54 9.59 20.45 -5.33
CA HIS A 54 9.04 19.77 -4.16
C HIS A 54 8.66 18.31 -4.44
N PHE A 55 9.05 17.45 -3.50
CA PHE A 55 8.54 16.10 -3.34
C PHE A 55 7.07 16.11 -2.89
N THR A 56 6.63 17.04 -2.04
CA THR A 56 5.20 17.10 -1.68
C THR A 56 4.34 17.43 -2.91
N ASP A 57 3.21 16.76 -3.06
CA ASP A 57 2.25 17.04 -4.13
C ASP A 57 1.64 18.45 -3.99
N ILE A 58 1.40 19.12 -5.12
CA ILE A 58 0.74 20.43 -5.14
C ILE A 58 -0.69 20.29 -4.63
N ASP A 59 -1.35 19.20 -5.01
CA ASP A 59 -2.72 18.91 -4.57
C ASP A 59 -2.81 18.79 -3.04
N TYR A 60 -1.74 18.31 -2.37
CA TYR A 60 -1.70 18.21 -0.91
C TYR A 60 -1.83 19.58 -0.22
N LYS A 61 -1.20 20.62 -0.81
CA LYS A 61 -1.33 22.00 -0.32
C LYS A 61 -2.75 22.51 -0.53
N VAL A 62 -3.35 22.23 -1.69
CA VAL A 62 -4.74 22.60 -2.01
C VAL A 62 -5.72 21.93 -1.03
N TYR A 63 -5.50 20.68 -0.66
CA TYR A 63 -6.29 19.99 0.37
C TYR A 63 -6.15 20.64 1.74
N SER A 64 -4.92 20.99 2.12
CA SER A 64 -4.60 21.57 3.42
C SER A 64 -5.23 22.95 3.59
N ASP A 65 -5.14 23.78 2.55
CA ASP A 65 -5.78 25.10 2.52
C ASP A 65 -7.30 24.95 2.63
N ALA A 66 -7.91 24.04 1.86
CA ALA A 66 -9.36 23.79 1.93
C ALA A 66 -9.80 23.25 3.30
N ALA A 67 -8.97 22.43 3.95
CA ALA A 67 -9.22 21.96 5.31
C ALA A 67 -9.17 23.10 6.33
N GLU A 68 -8.33 24.12 6.11
CA GLU A 68 -8.31 25.35 6.92
C GLU A 68 -9.61 26.16 6.77
N TYR A 69 -10.11 26.34 5.55
CA TYR A 69 -11.42 26.97 5.34
C TYR A 69 -12.53 26.22 6.11
N VAL A 70 -12.56 24.89 6.01
CA VAL A 70 -13.53 24.06 6.72
C VAL A 70 -13.39 24.20 8.24
N TYR A 71 -12.16 24.23 8.77
CA TYR A 71 -11.91 24.42 10.20
C TYR A 71 -12.46 25.75 10.72
N HIS A 72 -12.42 26.80 9.91
CA HIS A 72 -13.03 28.11 10.22
C HIS A 72 -14.54 28.20 9.92
N GLY A 73 -15.20 27.09 9.59
CA GLY A 73 -16.62 27.05 9.27
C GLY A 73 -16.99 27.63 7.90
N ARG A 74 -16.00 27.78 7.01
CA ARG A 74 -16.18 28.29 5.64
C ARG A 74 -16.27 27.15 4.65
N SER A 75 -16.66 27.46 3.41
CA SER A 75 -16.74 26.46 2.34
C SER A 75 -15.33 26.09 1.86
N PRO A 76 -15.01 24.79 1.66
CA PRO A 76 -13.72 24.38 1.09
C PRO A 76 -13.52 24.92 -0.34
N TYR A 77 -14.60 25.24 -1.04
CA TYR A 77 -14.59 25.81 -2.39
C TYR A 77 -14.23 27.29 -2.43
N GLU A 78 -14.13 27.96 -1.28
CA GLU A 78 -13.56 29.32 -1.23
C GLU A 78 -12.07 29.31 -1.55
N ARG A 79 -11.39 28.17 -1.37
CA ARG A 79 -10.05 27.97 -1.89
C ARG A 79 -10.09 27.90 -3.41
N ALA A 80 -9.58 28.95 -4.07
CA ALA A 80 -9.35 28.93 -5.51
C ALA A 80 -8.55 27.68 -5.90
N THR A 81 -8.99 26.97 -6.94
CA THR A 81 -8.49 25.68 -7.47
C THR A 81 -8.86 24.40 -6.72
N TYR A 82 -9.63 24.47 -5.63
CA TYR A 82 -10.14 23.26 -4.97
C TYR A 82 -11.25 22.60 -5.81
N ARG A 83 -10.98 21.40 -6.34
CA ARG A 83 -11.88 20.64 -7.24
C ARG A 83 -12.34 19.29 -6.69
N TYR A 84 -12.06 19.03 -5.42
CA TYR A 84 -12.25 17.72 -4.81
C TYR A 84 -13.55 17.66 -3.99
N THR A 85 -13.92 16.47 -3.54
CA THR A 85 -15.10 16.27 -2.68
C THR A 85 -14.91 17.02 -1.35
N PRO A 86 -15.94 17.72 -0.83
CA PRO A 86 -15.77 18.51 0.39
C PRO A 86 -15.49 17.60 1.60
N LEU A 87 -15.93 16.34 1.54
CA LEU A 87 -15.63 15.32 2.54
C LEU A 87 -14.13 15.11 2.74
N LEU A 88 -13.32 15.28 1.68
CA LEU A 88 -11.86 15.19 1.78
C LEU A 88 -11.29 16.33 2.63
N ALA A 89 -11.74 17.56 2.42
CA ALA A 89 -11.31 18.69 3.25
C ALA A 89 -11.72 18.50 4.72
N TRP A 90 -12.92 17.99 4.98
CA TRP A 90 -13.38 17.67 6.34
C TRP A 90 -12.53 16.58 7.01
N LEU A 91 -12.17 15.54 6.27
CA LEU A 91 -11.33 14.44 6.75
C LEU A 91 -9.92 14.93 7.11
N LEU A 92 -9.42 15.93 6.39
CA LEU A 92 -8.06 16.46 6.54
C LEU A 92 -7.96 17.63 7.52
N THR A 93 -9.04 18.02 8.21
CA THR A 93 -9.00 19.09 9.23
C THR A 93 -7.90 18.93 10.29
N PRO A 94 -7.42 17.73 10.69
CA PRO A 94 -6.28 17.62 11.60
C PRO A 94 -4.94 18.13 11.04
N VAL A 95 -4.84 18.36 9.73
CA VAL A 95 -3.62 18.83 9.06
C VAL A 95 -3.13 20.18 9.58
N LEU A 96 -4.03 21.02 10.10
CA LEU A 96 -3.68 22.32 10.70
C LEU A 96 -2.76 22.17 11.91
N LYS A 97 -2.91 21.07 12.66
CA LYS A 97 -2.03 20.76 13.81
C LYS A 97 -0.87 19.87 13.40
N TRP A 98 -1.10 18.97 12.45
CA TRP A 98 -0.16 17.95 12.04
C TRP A 98 -0.02 17.96 10.51
N PRO A 99 0.95 18.71 9.95
CA PRO A 99 1.06 18.90 8.50
C PRO A 99 1.16 17.60 7.69
N ASP A 100 1.68 16.52 8.28
CA ASP A 100 1.83 15.22 7.61
C ASP A 100 0.64 14.27 7.79
N PHE A 101 -0.38 14.67 8.55
CA PHE A 101 -1.52 13.81 8.88
C PHE A 101 -2.14 13.18 7.63
N GLY A 102 -2.37 13.98 6.58
CA GLY A 102 -2.96 13.49 5.35
C GLY A 102 -2.04 12.52 4.60
N LYS A 103 -0.73 12.80 4.53
CA LYS A 103 0.25 11.87 3.92
C LYS A 103 0.24 10.52 4.64
N ILE A 104 0.27 10.54 5.98
CA ILE A 104 0.22 9.31 6.80
C ILE A 104 -1.09 8.56 6.56
N LEU A 105 -2.22 9.27 6.57
CA LEU A 105 -3.54 8.69 6.29
C LEU A 105 -3.59 8.01 4.91
N PHE A 106 -3.05 8.66 3.87
CA PHE A 106 -3.00 8.09 2.53
C PHE A 106 -2.09 6.86 2.46
N CYS A 107 -0.94 6.86 3.14
CA CYS A 107 -0.08 5.68 3.23
C CYS A 107 -0.77 4.52 3.98
N ILE A 108 -1.53 4.80 5.05
CA ILE A 108 -2.32 3.78 5.75
C ILE A 108 -3.36 3.17 4.79
N LEU A 109 -4.06 4.00 4.04
CA LEU A 109 -5.08 3.56 3.08
C LEU A 109 -4.48 2.77 1.92
N ASP A 110 -3.28 3.12 1.46
CA ASP A 110 -2.59 2.39 0.41
C ASP A 110 -2.23 0.95 0.85
N VAL A 111 -1.75 0.81 2.09
CA VAL A 111 -1.50 -0.50 2.69
C VAL A 111 -2.82 -1.24 2.94
N ALA A 112 -3.88 -0.53 3.34
CA ALA A 112 -5.22 -1.09 3.49
C ALA A 112 -5.77 -1.61 2.15
N VAL A 113 -5.54 -0.92 1.03
CA VAL A 113 -5.87 -1.38 -0.33
C VAL A 113 -5.22 -2.73 -0.62
N GLY A 114 -3.91 -2.88 -0.33
CA GLY A 114 -3.23 -4.17 -0.46
C GLY A 114 -3.81 -5.26 0.46
N PHE A 115 -4.21 -4.90 1.69
CA PHE A 115 -4.91 -5.82 2.59
C PHE A 115 -6.29 -6.26 2.07
N LEU A 116 -7.08 -5.33 1.52
CA LEU A 116 -8.37 -5.62 0.91
C LEU A 116 -8.22 -6.55 -0.29
N TYR A 117 -7.17 -6.38 -1.07
CA TYR A 117 -6.87 -7.28 -2.17
C TYR A 117 -6.59 -8.71 -1.68
N PHE A 118 -5.84 -8.88 -0.58
CA PHE A 118 -5.67 -10.21 0.03
C PHE A 118 -6.99 -10.82 0.51
N LYS A 119 -7.90 -10.01 1.06
CA LYS A 119 -9.22 -10.47 1.52
C LYS A 119 -10.13 -10.85 0.36
N LEU A 120 -10.13 -10.06 -0.71
CA LEU A 120 -10.90 -10.33 -1.92
C LEU A 120 -10.41 -11.62 -2.60
N SER A 121 -9.09 -11.76 -2.75
CA SER A 121 -8.46 -12.96 -3.29
C SER A 121 -8.79 -14.21 -2.47
N ALA A 122 -8.80 -14.11 -1.14
CA ALA A 122 -9.21 -15.20 -0.26
C ALA A 122 -10.69 -15.57 -0.42
N CYS A 123 -11.58 -14.57 -0.56
CA CYS A 123 -13.01 -14.78 -0.76
C CYS A 123 -13.32 -15.50 -2.08
N SER A 124 -12.71 -15.04 -3.18
CA SER A 124 -12.89 -15.65 -4.51
C SER A 124 -12.28 -17.06 -4.63
N SER A 125 -11.33 -17.41 -3.76
CA SER A 125 -10.67 -18.73 -3.77
C SER A 125 -11.55 -19.85 -3.23
N THR A 126 -12.63 -19.54 -2.49
CA THR A 126 -13.63 -20.54 -2.06
C THR A 126 -14.30 -21.24 -3.24
N ILE A 127 -14.31 -20.63 -4.43
CA ILE A 127 -15.02 -21.15 -5.63
C ILE A 127 -14.12 -22.04 -6.50
N ARG A 128 -12.78 -21.95 -6.43
CA ARG A 128 -11.84 -22.77 -7.22
C ARG A 128 -10.60 -23.14 -6.40
N LYS A 129 -10.58 -24.35 -5.82
CA LYS A 129 -9.39 -24.92 -5.17
C LYS A 129 -8.35 -25.32 -6.23
N ASN A 130 -7.33 -24.48 -6.40
CA ASN A 130 -6.05 -24.89 -6.98
C ASN A 130 -4.94 -24.17 -6.20
N GLU A 131 -3.96 -24.92 -5.71
CA GLU A 131 -2.95 -24.38 -4.77
C GLU A 131 -1.99 -23.40 -5.45
N ASP A 132 -1.65 -23.63 -6.72
CA ASP A 132 -0.74 -22.80 -7.52
C ASP A 132 -1.28 -21.39 -7.77
N GLU A 133 -2.59 -21.28 -8.03
CA GLU A 133 -3.32 -20.00 -8.16
C GLU A 133 -3.17 -19.13 -6.91
N SER A 134 -3.14 -19.76 -5.72
CA SER A 134 -3.02 -19.04 -4.46
C SER A 134 -1.62 -18.43 -4.25
N ARG A 135 -0.56 -19.08 -4.75
CA ARG A 135 0.82 -18.57 -4.68
C ARG A 135 0.99 -17.42 -5.66
N MET A 136 0.56 -17.60 -6.90
CA MET A 136 0.64 -16.57 -7.95
C MET A 136 -0.09 -15.28 -7.52
N ARG A 137 -1.28 -15.40 -6.96
CA ARG A 137 -2.04 -14.24 -6.43
C ARG A 137 -1.30 -13.52 -5.32
N LYS A 138 -0.70 -14.23 -4.36
CA LYS A 138 0.12 -13.61 -3.30
C LYS A 138 1.29 -12.83 -3.89
N SER A 139 1.99 -13.39 -4.89
CA SER A 139 3.08 -12.71 -5.58
C SER A 139 2.63 -11.42 -6.26
N VAL A 140 1.46 -11.41 -6.89
CA VAL A 140 0.89 -10.18 -7.48
C VAL A 140 0.62 -9.11 -6.43
N VAL A 141 0.08 -9.47 -5.26
CA VAL A 141 -0.16 -8.49 -4.19
C VAL A 141 1.15 -7.97 -3.60
N ILE A 142 2.14 -8.83 -3.43
CA ILE A 142 3.47 -8.42 -2.97
C ILE A 142 4.10 -7.46 -3.98
N PHE A 143 4.02 -7.78 -5.26
CA PHE A 143 4.49 -6.92 -6.34
C PHE A 143 3.77 -5.55 -6.32
N TRP A 144 2.47 -5.54 -6.06
CA TRP A 144 1.70 -4.30 -5.88
C TRP A 144 2.16 -3.49 -4.65
N LEU A 145 2.26 -4.12 -3.49
CA LEU A 145 2.67 -3.46 -2.24
C LEU A 145 4.11 -2.94 -2.26
N ALA A 146 4.97 -3.63 -3.01
CA ALA A 146 6.37 -3.27 -3.24
C ALA A 146 6.56 -2.33 -4.44
N ASN A 147 5.48 -1.94 -5.13
CA ASN A 147 5.57 -1.05 -6.29
C ASN A 147 6.01 0.36 -5.85
N PRO A 148 7.21 0.82 -6.24
CA PRO A 148 7.74 2.11 -5.81
C PRO A 148 6.86 3.29 -6.28
N LEU A 149 6.17 3.15 -7.41
CA LEU A 149 5.30 4.22 -7.92
C LEU A 149 4.14 4.51 -6.96
N THR A 150 3.47 3.46 -6.48
CA THR A 150 2.34 3.60 -5.52
C THR A 150 2.79 4.15 -4.18
N ALA A 151 3.96 3.71 -3.71
CA ALA A 151 4.56 4.20 -2.47
C ALA A 151 4.94 5.68 -2.57
N ILE A 152 5.51 6.10 -3.72
CA ILE A 152 5.83 7.52 -3.96
C ILE A 152 4.53 8.33 -4.03
N ILE A 153 3.54 7.96 -4.84
CA ILE A 153 2.29 8.73 -5.00
C ILE A 153 1.58 8.93 -3.64
N SER A 154 1.46 7.87 -2.83
CA SER A 154 0.83 7.96 -1.51
C SER A 154 1.65 8.83 -0.54
N SER A 155 2.97 8.67 -0.49
CA SER A 155 3.85 9.45 0.39
C SER A 155 3.99 10.93 -0.01
N ARG A 156 3.79 11.26 -1.29
CA ARG A 156 3.72 12.66 -1.77
C ARG A 156 2.48 13.40 -1.26
N GLY A 157 1.42 12.68 -0.85
CA GLY A 157 0.20 13.27 -0.34
C GLY A 157 -0.99 13.26 -1.32
N ASN A 158 -1.04 12.34 -2.29
CA ASN A 158 -2.18 12.26 -3.21
C ASN A 158 -3.36 11.47 -2.58
N ALA A 159 -4.58 12.01 -2.71
CA ALA A 159 -5.83 11.46 -2.20
C ALA A 159 -6.46 10.36 -3.08
N ASP A 160 -5.94 10.06 -4.27
CA ASP A 160 -6.49 9.03 -5.18
C ASP A 160 -6.66 7.66 -4.50
N VAL A 161 -5.78 7.34 -3.55
CA VAL A 161 -5.83 6.09 -2.78
C VAL A 161 -7.12 5.93 -1.98
N LEU A 162 -7.75 7.03 -1.53
CA LEU A 162 -9.05 6.98 -0.85
C LEU A 162 -10.13 6.39 -1.75
N VAL A 163 -10.15 6.83 -3.02
CA VAL A 163 -11.13 6.35 -4.01
C VAL A 163 -10.88 4.88 -4.31
N CYS A 164 -9.62 4.49 -4.50
CA CYS A 164 -9.23 3.09 -4.69
C CYS A 164 -9.65 2.20 -3.50
N ALA A 165 -9.42 2.67 -2.27
CA ALA A 165 -9.82 1.97 -1.06
C ALA A 165 -11.34 1.80 -0.97
N ALA A 166 -12.11 2.87 -1.25
CA ALA A 166 -13.56 2.83 -1.24
C ALA A 166 -14.13 1.85 -2.29
N VAL A 167 -13.62 1.87 -3.51
CA VAL A 167 -14.05 0.96 -4.59
C VAL A 167 -13.71 -0.50 -4.27
N LEU A 168 -12.51 -0.78 -3.78
CA LEU A 168 -12.16 -2.14 -3.38
C LEU A 168 -12.96 -2.63 -2.17
N TRP A 169 -13.29 -1.73 -1.25
CA TRP A 169 -14.16 -2.03 -0.13
C TRP A 169 -15.58 -2.39 -0.58
N THR A 170 -16.18 -1.63 -1.51
CA THR A 170 -17.50 -1.96 -2.05
C THR A 170 -17.49 -3.30 -2.78
N LEU A 171 -16.48 -3.58 -3.60
CA LEU A 171 -16.31 -4.87 -4.27
C LEU A 171 -16.20 -6.01 -3.26
N TYR A 172 -15.39 -5.83 -2.20
CA TYR A 172 -15.26 -6.81 -1.13
C TYR A 172 -16.61 -7.11 -0.45
N LEU A 173 -17.40 -6.08 -0.15
CA LEU A 173 -18.73 -6.27 0.45
C LEU A 173 -19.71 -6.99 -0.49
N LEU A 174 -19.64 -6.72 -1.79
CA LEU A 174 -20.48 -7.40 -2.79
C LEU A 174 -20.11 -8.88 -2.92
N THR A 175 -18.83 -9.19 -3.04
CA THR A 175 -18.36 -10.59 -3.16
C THR A 175 -18.61 -11.40 -1.89
N ARG A 176 -18.60 -10.77 -0.70
CA ARG A 176 -18.91 -11.48 0.55
C ARG A 176 -20.39 -11.89 0.67
N LYS A 177 -21.29 -11.18 -0.01
CA LYS A 177 -22.74 -11.45 0.02
C LYS A 177 -23.18 -12.50 -0.99
N GLN A 178 -22.33 -12.85 -1.95
CA GLN A 178 -22.54 -13.93 -2.92
C GLN A 178 -22.01 -15.25 -2.36
#